data_AF-D1BY01-F1
#
_entry.id   AF-D1BY01-F1
#
_cell.length_a   1.000
_cell.length_b   1.000
_cell.length_c   1.000
_cell.angle_alpha   90.00
_cell.angle_beta   90.00
_cell.angle_gamma   90.00
#
_symmetry.space_group_name_H-M   'P 1'
#
loop_
_entity.id
_entity.type
_entity.pdbx_description
1 polymer ?
#
loop_
_entity_poly.entity_id
_entity_poly.type
_entity_poly.pdbx_seq_one_letter_code
_entity_poly.pdbx_strand_id
1 'polypeptide(L)'
;MSSDHTTVGSAQHASDAMRDLAALTEHLGGHPSDATWTTGSLLAITSRLAKTLHQIAEAHKANYAAAHAAFTGSGAKGKVLALNAATEFEQASRALAGVYRHLDQAAYLSNQIDWDETTPVSPAPSATHVPARRLPAMKRADIGFTR
;
A
#
# COMPACT_ATOMS: atom_id res chain seq x y z
N MET A 1 7.76 -17.33 -30.59
CA MET A 1 7.67 -16.09 -29.80
C MET A 1 6.75 -16.40 -28.63
N SER A 2 7.31 -16.47 -27.42
CA SER A 2 6.68 -17.11 -26.25
C SER A 2 5.76 -16.13 -25.52
N SER A 3 4.47 -16.46 -25.41
CA SER A 3 3.42 -15.63 -24.81
C SER A 3 3.17 -15.95 -23.32
N ASP A 4 4.08 -16.66 -22.66
CA ASP A 4 3.91 -17.18 -21.30
C ASP A 4 4.38 -16.24 -20.18
N HIS A 5 4.80 -15.01 -20.49
CA HIS A 5 4.91 -13.95 -19.47
C HIS A 5 3.52 -13.38 -19.16
N THR A 6 2.62 -14.26 -18.76
CA THR A 6 1.24 -13.92 -18.42
C THR A 6 1.23 -13.04 -17.17
N THR A 7 0.26 -12.13 -17.09
CA THR A 7 -0.06 -11.31 -15.91
C THR A 7 -0.15 -12.16 -14.63
N VAL A 8 -0.48 -13.45 -14.77
CA VAL A 8 -0.49 -14.46 -13.69
C VAL A 8 0.90 -14.67 -13.09
N GLY A 9 1.95 -14.80 -13.89
CA GLY A 9 3.33 -14.87 -13.38
C GLY A 9 3.75 -13.60 -12.65
N SER A 10 3.27 -12.45 -13.11
CA SER A 10 3.51 -11.15 -12.46
C SER A 10 2.80 -11.02 -11.11
N ALA A 11 1.56 -11.51 -11.01
CA ALA A 11 0.77 -11.52 -9.79
C ALA A 11 1.32 -12.53 -8.76
N GLN A 12 1.79 -13.69 -9.22
CA GLN A 12 2.43 -14.70 -8.36
C GLN A 12 3.72 -14.15 -7.74
N HIS A 13 4.60 -13.54 -8.55
CA HIS A 13 5.80 -12.87 -8.05
C HIS A 13 5.50 -11.76 -7.03
N ALA A 14 4.41 -11.00 -7.23
CA ALA A 14 4.00 -9.99 -6.26
C ALA A 14 3.51 -10.62 -4.94
N SER A 15 2.74 -11.71 -5.01
CA SER A 15 2.31 -12.45 -3.82
C SER A 15 3.50 -13.02 -3.04
N ASP A 16 4.50 -13.55 -3.73
CA ASP A 16 5.69 -14.13 -3.09
C ASP A 16 6.54 -13.04 -2.45
N ALA A 17 6.77 -11.91 -3.13
CA ALA A 17 7.46 -10.76 -2.54
C ALA A 17 6.75 -10.19 -1.29
N MET A 18 5.42 -10.21 -1.27
CA MET A 18 4.64 -9.78 -0.10
C MET A 18 4.72 -10.78 1.06
N ARG A 19 4.81 -12.09 0.77
CA ARG A 19 5.06 -13.13 1.78
C ARG A 19 6.46 -13.04 2.36
N ASP A 20 7.45 -12.80 1.51
CA ASP A 20 8.84 -12.60 1.92
C ASP A 20 8.96 -11.34 2.80
N LEU A 21 8.25 -10.25 2.45
CA LEU A 21 8.16 -9.07 3.31
C LEU A 21 7.50 -9.39 4.66
N ALA A 22 6.39 -10.13 4.67
CA ALA A 22 5.72 -10.52 5.90
C ALA A 22 6.65 -11.31 6.83
N ALA A 23 7.39 -12.28 6.27
CA ALA A 23 8.39 -13.06 7.01
C ALA A 23 9.51 -12.18 7.59
N LEU A 24 10.03 -11.21 6.81
CA LEU A 24 11.02 -10.26 7.30
C LEU A 24 10.48 -9.39 8.45
N THR A 25 9.22 -8.96 8.38
CA THR A 25 8.61 -8.14 9.43
C THR A 25 8.29 -8.91 10.72
N GLU A 26 8.07 -10.22 10.66
CA GLU A 26 7.89 -11.06 11.85
C GLU A 26 9.15 -11.17 12.71
N HIS A 27 10.33 -10.91 12.13
CA HIS A 27 11.62 -10.98 12.80
C HIS A 27 12.18 -9.61 13.21
N LEU A 28 11.38 -8.55 13.08
CA LEU A 28 11.75 -7.16 13.40
C LEU A 28 11.73 -6.91 14.91
N GLY A 29 12.49 -7.70 15.67
CA GLY A 29 12.43 -7.72 17.14
C GLY A 29 13.74 -8.06 17.85
N GLY A 30 14.85 -8.26 17.13
CA GLY A 30 16.11 -8.70 17.72
C GLY A 30 17.24 -7.69 17.59
N HIS A 31 17.58 -7.32 16.35
CA HIS A 31 18.75 -6.49 16.09
C HIS A 31 18.44 -5.31 15.15
N PRO A 32 19.13 -4.17 15.32
CA PRO A 32 18.98 -3.02 14.41
C PRO A 32 19.28 -3.34 12.94
N SER A 33 20.09 -4.37 12.67
CA SER A 33 20.41 -4.86 11.33
C SER A 33 19.21 -5.51 10.60
N ASP A 34 18.19 -5.98 11.33
CA ASP A 34 16.95 -6.55 10.77
C ASP A 34 16.09 -5.47 10.09
N ALA A 35 16.22 -4.22 10.54
CA ALA A 35 15.53 -3.07 9.94
C ALA A 35 16.06 -2.78 8.53
N THR A 36 17.38 -2.91 8.30
CA THR A 36 18.02 -2.59 7.02
C THR A 36 17.54 -3.49 5.88
N TRP A 37 17.46 -4.81 6.12
CA TRP A 37 16.96 -5.77 5.12
C TRP A 37 15.48 -5.54 4.80
N THR A 38 14.68 -5.27 5.83
CA THR A 38 13.25 -4.97 5.67
C THR A 38 13.03 -3.71 4.84
N THR A 39 13.83 -2.66 5.05
CA THR A 39 13.72 -1.42 4.26
C THR A 39 14.07 -1.63 2.79
N GLY A 40 15.08 -2.45 2.47
CA GLY A 40 15.42 -2.80 1.08
C GLY A 40 14.27 -3.48 0.33
N SER A 41 13.61 -4.44 0.98
CA SER A 41 12.42 -5.11 0.43
C SER A 41 11.25 -4.14 0.23
N LEU A 42 11.01 -3.23 1.19
CA LEU A 42 9.98 -2.20 1.08
C LEU A 42 10.22 -1.25 -0.11
N LEU A 43 11.47 -0.85 -0.36
CA LEU A 43 11.83 -0.02 -1.51
C LEU A 43 11.47 -0.70 -2.84
N ALA A 44 11.86 -1.97 -2.99
CA ALA A 44 11.60 -2.74 -4.20
C ALA A 44 10.09 -2.92 -4.46
N ILE A 45 9.34 -3.30 -3.42
CA ILE A 45 7.88 -3.48 -3.50
C ILE A 45 7.18 -2.17 -3.85
N THR A 46 7.54 -1.08 -3.16
CA THR A 46 6.93 0.25 -3.38
C THR A 46 7.16 0.73 -4.82
N SER A 47 8.39 0.62 -5.32
CA SER A 47 8.72 1.02 -6.70
C SER A 47 7.95 0.21 -7.74
N ARG A 48 7.88 -1.12 -7.54
CA ARG A 48 7.18 -2.01 -8.47
C ARG A 48 5.67 -1.77 -8.45
N LEU A 49 5.08 -1.54 -7.28
CA LEU A 49 3.67 -1.21 -7.15
C LEU A 49 3.34 0.12 -7.84
N ALA A 50 4.15 1.16 -7.63
CA ALA A 50 3.98 2.44 -8.32
C ALA A 50 3.97 2.26 -9.84
N LYS A 51 4.93 1.51 -10.39
CA LYS A 51 5.00 1.20 -11.82
C LYS A 51 3.76 0.47 -12.32
N THR A 52 3.27 -0.54 -11.59
CA THR A 52 2.07 -1.28 -11.94
C THR A 52 0.83 -0.39 -11.98
N LEU A 53 0.65 0.49 -10.98
CA LEU A 53 -0.48 1.44 -10.97
C LEU A 53 -0.43 2.40 -12.16
N HIS A 54 0.76 2.90 -12.50
CA HIS A 54 0.93 3.73 -13.68
C HIS A 54 0.57 2.97 -14.98
N GLN A 55 1.02 1.72 -15.11
CA GLN A 55 0.66 0.88 -16.27
C GLN A 55 -0.85 0.63 -16.37
N ILE A 56 -1.53 0.42 -15.23
CA ILE A 56 -3.00 0.29 -15.19
C ILE A 56 -3.67 1.59 -15.65
N ALA A 57 -3.18 2.75 -15.21
CA ALA A 57 -3.71 4.03 -15.64
C ALA A 57 -3.58 4.23 -17.16
N GLU A 58 -2.42 3.95 -17.73
CA GLU A 58 -2.18 4.04 -19.18
C GLU A 58 -3.06 3.06 -19.96
N ALA A 59 -3.28 1.85 -19.44
CA ALA A 59 -4.21 0.89 -20.04
C ALA A 59 -5.65 1.44 -20.07
N HIS A 60 -6.11 2.12 -19.01
CA HIS A 60 -7.43 2.76 -19.00
C HIS A 60 -7.52 3.90 -20.02
N LYS A 61 -6.50 4.76 -20.10
CA LYS A 61 -6.44 5.86 -21.08
C LYS A 61 -6.40 5.36 -22.51
N ALA A 62 -5.68 4.27 -22.78
CA ALA A 62 -5.58 3.71 -24.13
C ALA A 62 -6.91 3.08 -24.60
N ASN A 63 -7.69 2.52 -23.67
CA ASN A 63 -8.89 1.74 -24.00
C ASN A 63 -10.22 2.45 -23.67
N TYR A 64 -10.18 3.69 -23.15
CA TYR A 64 -11.38 4.38 -22.66
C TYR A 64 -12.50 4.50 -23.71
N ALA A 65 -12.15 4.61 -24.99
CA ALA A 65 -13.10 4.76 -26.07
C ALA A 65 -14.06 3.56 -26.22
N ALA A 66 -13.64 2.37 -25.78
CA ALA A 66 -14.43 1.14 -25.79
C ALA A 66 -15.31 0.98 -24.54
N ALA A 67 -15.17 1.86 -23.54
CA ALA A 67 -15.81 1.69 -22.25
C ALA A 67 -17.32 1.98 -22.28
N HIS A 68 -18.08 1.13 -21.60
CA HIS A 68 -19.52 1.28 -21.36
C HIS A 68 -19.82 1.13 -19.87
N ALA A 69 -20.75 1.94 -19.34
CA ALA A 69 -21.14 1.85 -17.93
C ALA A 69 -21.96 0.57 -17.67
N ALA A 70 -21.46 -0.33 -16.82
CA ALA A 70 -22.00 -1.68 -16.62
C ALA A 70 -23.52 -1.73 -16.37
N PHE A 71 -24.07 -0.80 -15.58
CA PHE A 71 -25.48 -0.81 -15.22
C PHE A 71 -26.41 -0.16 -16.28
N THR A 72 -25.89 0.78 -17.07
CA THR A 72 -26.72 1.58 -18.00
C THR A 72 -26.44 1.30 -19.46
N GLY A 73 -25.38 0.55 -19.77
CA GLY A 73 -24.86 0.39 -21.12
C GLY A 73 -24.36 1.69 -21.75
N SER A 74 -24.30 2.80 -21.01
CA SER A 74 -23.97 4.11 -21.57
C SER A 74 -22.48 4.21 -21.88
N GLY A 75 -22.14 4.39 -23.17
CA GLY A 75 -20.75 4.63 -23.61
C GLY A 75 -20.19 5.97 -23.13
N ALA A 76 -20.99 7.04 -23.12
CA ALA A 76 -20.56 8.34 -22.61
C ALA A 76 -20.18 8.27 -21.11
N LYS A 77 -21.02 7.64 -20.28
CA LYS A 77 -20.71 7.42 -18.87
C LYS A 77 -19.51 6.48 -18.70
N GLY A 78 -19.42 5.42 -19.51
CA GLY A 78 -18.29 4.49 -19.50
C GLY A 78 -16.94 5.16 -19.74
N LYS A 79 -16.86 6.03 -20.75
CA LYS A 79 -15.66 6.82 -21.06
C LYS A 79 -15.23 7.70 -19.90
N VAL A 80 -16.16 8.41 -19.27
CA VAL A 80 -15.88 9.25 -18.09
C VAL A 80 -15.38 8.40 -16.93
N LEU A 81 -16.02 7.26 -16.64
CA LEU A 81 -15.58 6.34 -15.59
C LEU A 81 -14.16 5.82 -15.84
N ALA A 82 -13.83 5.42 -17.07
CA ALA A 82 -12.50 4.93 -17.42
C ALA A 82 -11.41 6.00 -17.23
N LEU A 83 -11.67 7.25 -17.63
CA LEU A 83 -10.73 8.36 -17.45
C LEU A 83 -10.58 8.77 -15.97
N ASN A 84 -11.66 8.74 -15.21
CA ASN A 84 -11.59 8.98 -13.76
C ASN A 84 -10.78 7.90 -13.07
N ALA A 85 -11.01 6.62 -13.39
CA ALA A 85 -10.23 5.51 -12.85
C ALA A 85 -8.73 5.65 -13.19
N ALA A 86 -8.39 6.02 -14.44
CA ALA A 86 -7.01 6.29 -14.83
C ALA A 86 -6.38 7.38 -13.94
N THR A 87 -7.11 8.47 -13.71
CA THR A 87 -6.65 9.59 -12.88
C THR A 87 -6.34 9.13 -11.45
N GLU A 88 -7.22 8.33 -10.84
CA GLU A 88 -7.00 7.78 -9.48
C GLU A 88 -5.76 6.87 -9.43
N PHE A 89 -5.58 5.99 -10.43
CA PHE A 89 -4.39 5.13 -10.50
C PHE A 89 -3.09 5.93 -10.67
N GLU A 90 -3.09 7.02 -11.44
CA GLU A 90 -1.92 7.91 -11.54
C GLU A 90 -1.62 8.63 -10.23
N GLN A 91 -2.65 9.11 -9.54
CA GLN A 91 -2.47 9.77 -8.24
C GLN A 91 -1.88 8.79 -7.22
N ALA A 92 -2.40 7.57 -7.16
CA ALA A 92 -1.87 6.51 -6.30
C ALA A 92 -0.42 6.15 -6.65
N SER A 93 -0.08 6.05 -7.94
CA SER A 93 1.30 5.84 -8.40
C SER A 93 2.24 6.95 -7.92
N ARG A 94 1.82 8.22 -8.02
CA ARG A 94 2.63 9.37 -7.57
C ARG A 94 2.80 9.39 -6.05
N ALA A 95 1.76 9.04 -5.31
CA ALA A 95 1.83 8.91 -3.86
C ALA A 95 2.86 7.85 -3.44
N LEU A 96 2.87 6.69 -4.08
CA LEU A 96 3.87 5.64 -3.81
C LEU A 96 5.30 6.07 -4.21
N ALA A 97 5.47 6.83 -5.29
CA ALA A 97 6.78 7.42 -5.60
C ALA A 97 7.22 8.41 -4.49
N GLY A 98 6.28 9.11 -3.85
CA GLY A 98 6.53 9.90 -2.65
C GLY A 98 7.01 9.04 -1.48
N VAL A 99 6.30 7.93 -1.18
CA VAL A 99 6.68 6.97 -0.14
C VAL A 99 8.07 6.39 -0.39
N TYR A 100 8.38 6.01 -1.63
CA TYR A 100 9.70 5.50 -2.02
C TYR A 100 10.82 6.45 -1.62
N ARG A 101 10.68 7.76 -1.88
CA ARG A 101 11.69 8.77 -1.50
C ARG A 101 11.89 8.86 0.01
N HIS A 102 10.83 8.73 0.80
CA HIS A 102 10.94 8.71 2.25
C HIS A 102 11.62 7.43 2.76
N LEU A 103 11.30 6.28 2.18
CA LEU A 103 11.95 5.01 2.49
C LEU A 103 13.45 5.04 2.12
N ASP A 104 13.79 5.64 0.99
CA ASP A 104 15.18 5.74 0.50
C ASP A 104 16.00 6.65 1.41
N GLN A 105 15.44 7.81 1.80
CA GLN A 105 16.05 8.68 2.78
C GLN A 105 16.20 8.00 4.15
N ALA A 106 15.20 7.24 4.58
CA ALA A 106 15.27 6.48 5.84
C ALA A 106 16.37 5.41 5.77
N ALA A 107 16.47 4.65 4.68
CA ALA A 107 17.55 3.69 4.45
C ALA A 107 18.93 4.35 4.50
N TYR A 108 19.08 5.50 3.83
CA TYR A 108 20.31 6.29 3.85
C TYR A 108 20.69 6.72 5.27
N LEU A 109 19.73 7.19 6.07
CA LEU A 109 19.96 7.59 7.46
C LEU A 109 20.27 6.37 8.35
N SER A 110 19.53 5.27 8.20
CA SER A 110 19.76 4.04 8.96
C SER A 110 21.16 3.48 8.74
N ASN A 111 21.69 3.55 7.51
CA ASN A 111 23.06 3.11 7.21
C ASN A 111 24.16 3.99 7.83
N GLN A 112 23.82 5.15 8.37
CA GLN A 112 24.75 6.03 9.10
C GLN A 112 24.72 5.79 10.61
N ILE A 113 23.81 4.95 11.10
CA ILE A 113 23.73 4.65 12.52
C ILE A 113 24.69 3.50 12.83
N ASP A 114 25.68 3.79 13.68
CA ASP A 114 26.51 2.77 14.31
C ASP A 114 25.84 2.33 15.61
N TRP A 115 25.30 1.12 15.64
CA TRP A 115 24.59 0.59 16.79
C TRP A 115 25.58 -0.07 17.74
N ASP A 116 25.56 0.35 19.01
CA ASP A 116 26.29 -0.38 20.05
C ASP A 116 25.54 -1.66 20.42
N GLU A 117 25.89 -2.76 19.75
CA GLU A 117 25.34 -4.11 19.99
C GLU A 117 25.66 -4.66 21.40
N THR A 118 26.49 -3.97 22.19
CA THR A 118 26.77 -4.35 23.59
C THR A 118 25.80 -3.73 24.58
N THR A 119 25.01 -2.74 24.16
CA THR A 119 23.97 -2.14 25.00
C THR A 119 22.80 -3.14 25.16
N PRO A 120 22.43 -3.53 26.40
CA PRO A 120 21.31 -4.45 26.62
C PRO A 120 20.01 -3.90 26.05
N VAL A 121 19.35 -4.66 25.19
CA VAL A 121 18.03 -4.30 24.65
C VAL A 121 17.03 -4.30 25.81
N SER A 122 16.58 -3.12 26.22
CA SER A 122 15.50 -3.02 27.20
C SER A 122 14.26 -3.70 26.62
N PRO A 123 13.58 -4.60 27.36
CA PRO A 123 12.33 -5.16 26.88
C PRO A 123 11.40 -4.00 26.52
N ALA A 124 10.82 -4.05 25.32
CA ALA A 124 9.92 -3.03 24.81
C ALA A 124 8.91 -2.68 25.92
N PRO A 125 8.63 -1.39 26.18
CA PRO A 125 7.66 -1.02 27.20
C PRO A 125 6.36 -1.75 26.86
N SER A 126 5.96 -2.70 27.71
CA SER A 126 4.68 -3.39 27.61
C SER A 126 3.64 -2.31 27.38
N ALA A 127 3.04 -2.29 26.20
CA ALA A 127 1.99 -1.33 25.88
C ALA A 127 0.91 -1.53 26.94
N THR A 128 0.90 -0.65 27.94
CA THR A 128 -0.08 -0.68 29.01
C THR A 128 -1.41 -0.62 28.30
N HIS A 129 -2.18 -1.71 28.42
CA HIS A 129 -3.51 -1.83 27.88
C HIS A 129 -4.25 -0.53 28.17
N VAL A 130 -4.43 0.33 27.16
CA VAL A 130 -5.30 1.49 27.28
C VAL A 130 -6.68 0.87 27.45
N PRO A 131 -7.35 1.00 28.61
CA PRO A 131 -8.69 0.46 28.76
C PRO A 131 -9.54 1.13 27.69
N ALA A 132 -10.23 0.32 26.89
CA ALA A 132 -11.16 0.80 25.88
C ALA A 132 -12.06 1.84 26.52
N ARG A 133 -11.92 3.10 26.08
CA ARG A 133 -12.82 4.18 26.50
C ARG A 133 -14.22 3.73 26.15
N ARG A 134 -15.01 3.32 27.15
CA ARG A 134 -16.44 3.08 26.98
C ARG A 134 -17.04 4.38 26.44
N LEU A 135 -17.38 4.39 25.17
CA LEU A 135 -18.22 5.45 24.62
C LEU A 135 -19.55 5.37 25.37
N PRO A 136 -20.04 6.47 25.97
CA PRO A 136 -21.38 6.48 26.56
C PRO A 136 -22.39 6.16 25.46
N ALA A 137 -23.35 5.30 25.78
CA ALA A 137 -24.44 4.96 24.88
C ALA A 137 -25.12 6.26 24.43
N MET A 138 -25.06 6.57 23.13
CA MET A 138 -25.85 7.65 22.54
C MET A 138 -27.32 7.29 22.76
N LYS A 139 -27.96 8.03 23.66
CA LYS A 139 -29.40 8.02 23.87
C LYS A 139 -30.04 8.39 22.54
N ARG A 140 -30.82 7.47 21.95
CA ARG A 140 -31.65 7.76 20.76
C ARG A 140 -32.44 9.02 21.05
N ALA A 141 -32.10 10.10 20.37
CA ALA A 141 -32.90 11.31 20.36
C ALA A 141 -34.24 10.97 19.69
N ASP A 142 -35.32 11.27 20.39
CA ASP A 142 -36.68 11.34 19.85
C ASP A 142 -36.68 12.15 18.56
N ILE A 143 -36.88 11.48 17.42
CA ILE A 143 -37.32 12.14 16.21
C ILE A 143 -38.84 12.05 16.24
N GLY A 144 -39.45 13.05 16.88
CA GLY A 144 -40.89 13.28 16.84
C GLY A 144 -41.34 13.47 15.39
N PHE A 145 -42.17 12.55 14.92
CA PHE A 145 -42.89 12.66 13.66
C PHE A 145 -44.30 13.17 14.00
N THR A 146 -44.50 14.49 13.98
CA THR A 146 -45.85 15.07 13.96
C THR A 146 -46.41 14.94 12.55
N ARG A 147 -47.60 14.33 12.47
CA ARG A 147 -48.46 14.23 11.28
C ARG A 147 -48.95 15.59 10.82
#